data_AF-A0A098Z8B0-F1
#
_entry.id   AF-A0A098Z8B0-F1
#
_cell.length_a   1.000
_cell.length_b   1.000
_cell.length_c   1.000
_cell.angle_alpha   90.00
_cell.angle_beta   90.00
_cell.angle_gamma   90.00
#
_symmetry.space_group_name_H-M   'P 1'
#
loop_
_entity.id
_entity.type
_entity.pdbx_description
1 polymer ?
#
loop_
_entity_poly.entity_id
_entity_poly.type
_entity_poly.pdbx_seq_one_letter_code
_entity_poly.pdbx_strand_id
1 'polypeptide(L)'
;MNKQRTVDLIHGSILPSFLSFTFPILLSNIFQQLYNTADVLIVGRFLGQESLAAVGATTAIFDLIVGFTLGVGNGMGIVIARYYGARNFTKIKEAVAAT
;
A
#
# COMPACT_ATOMS: atom_id res chain seq x y z
N MET A 1 10.58 -22.22 21.37
CA MET A 1 11.03 -20.83 21.23
C MET A 1 11.05 -20.49 19.74
N ASN A 2 9.93 -19.99 19.21
CA ASN A 2 9.73 -19.80 17.78
C ASN A 2 10.44 -18.53 17.33
N LYS A 3 11.56 -18.68 16.62
CA LYS A 3 12.39 -17.58 16.11
C LYS A 3 11.63 -16.92 14.96
N GLN A 4 10.70 -16.02 15.28
CA GLN A 4 10.08 -15.16 14.28
C GLN A 4 11.21 -14.42 13.56
N ARG A 5 11.37 -14.67 12.25
CA ARG A 5 12.30 -13.92 11.39
C ARG A 5 11.75 -12.51 11.21
N THR A 6 11.74 -11.70 12.26
CA THR A 6 11.57 -10.26 12.12
C THR A 6 12.84 -9.74 11.46
N VAL A 7 12.74 -9.43 10.16
CA VAL A 7 13.80 -8.75 9.42
C VAL A 7 14.07 -7.44 10.16
N ASP A 8 15.25 -7.34 10.77
CA ASP A 8 15.66 -6.12 11.45
C ASP A 8 16.07 -5.10 10.40
N LEU A 9 15.15 -4.16 10.15
CA LEU A 9 15.30 -3.06 9.20
C LEU A 9 16.13 -1.89 9.79
N ILE A 10 16.54 -1.98 11.06
CA ILE A 10 17.22 -0.88 11.79
C ILE A 10 18.69 -1.20 12.07
N HIS A 11 19.03 -2.44 12.43
CA HIS A 11 20.40 -2.81 12.84
C HIS A 11 21.08 -3.82 11.89
N GLY A 12 20.39 -4.29 10.84
CA GLY A 12 20.90 -5.26 9.87
C GLY A 12 21.59 -4.65 8.65
N SER A 13 22.18 -5.50 7.81
CA SER A 13 22.74 -5.08 6.52
C SER A 13 21.62 -4.56 5.60
N ILE A 14 21.75 -3.32 5.14
CA ILE A 14 20.67 -2.56 4.48
C ILE A 14 20.19 -3.24 3.20
N LEU A 15 21.12 -3.66 2.33
CA LEU A 15 20.80 -4.23 1.02
C LEU A 15 19.91 -5.50 1.10
N PRO A 16 20.28 -6.56 1.84
CA PRO A 16 19.49 -7.79 1.86
C PRO A 16 18.13 -7.62 2.55
N SER A 17 18.04 -6.82 3.61
CA SER A 17 16.78 -6.53 4.29
C SER A 17 15.85 -5.69 3.41
N PHE A 18 16.38 -4.70 2.70
CA PHE A 18 15.63 -3.89 1.75
C PHE A 18 15.10 -4.74 0.59
N LEU A 19 15.95 -5.52 -0.08
CA LEU A 19 15.54 -6.39 -1.19
C LEU A 19 14.48 -7.42 -0.78
N SER A 20 14.63 -8.04 0.40
CA SER A 20 13.65 -9.01 0.90
C SER A 20 12.29 -8.40 1.23
N PHE A 21 12.23 -7.09 1.53
CA PHE A 21 10.98 -6.40 1.84
C PHE A 21 10.35 -5.76 0.59
N THR A 22 11.18 -5.19 -0.28
CA THR A 22 10.74 -4.55 -1.52
C THR A 22 10.25 -5.56 -2.55
N PHE A 23 10.87 -6.73 -2.68
CA PHE A 23 10.48 -7.74 -3.65
C PHE A 23 9.01 -8.20 -3.52
N PRO A 24 8.52 -8.61 -2.32
CA PRO A 24 7.11 -8.97 -2.17
C PRO A 24 6.16 -7.77 -2.37
N ILE A 25 6.57 -6.55 -2.00
CA ILE A 25 5.75 -5.35 -2.22
C ILE A 25 5.59 -5.05 -3.72
N LEU A 26 6.69 -5.12 -4.48
CA LEU A 26 6.66 -4.93 -5.93
C LEU A 26 5.76 -5.98 -6.60
N LEU A 27 5.91 -7.25 -6.20
CA LEU A 27 5.09 -8.32 -6.72
C LEU A 27 3.60 -8.10 -6.41
N SER A 28 3.27 -7.69 -5.17
CA SER A 28 1.91 -7.34 -4.77
C SER A 28 1.33 -6.21 -5.64
N ASN A 29 2.12 -5.15 -5.91
CA ASN A 29 1.68 -4.05 -6.76
C ASN A 29 1.43 -4.50 -8.21
N ILE A 30 2.27 -5.39 -8.75
CA ILE A 30 2.08 -5.96 -10.09
C ILE A 30 0.77 -6.76 -10.15
N PHE A 31 0.50 -7.60 -9.15
CA PHE A 31 -0.76 -8.36 -9.08
C PHE A 31 -1.98 -7.43 -8.96
N GLN A 32 -1.87 -6.37 -8.16
CA GLN A 32 -2.93 -5.38 -8.02
C GLN A 32 -3.21 -4.65 -9.34
N GLN A 33 -2.16 -4.28 -10.09
CA GLN A 33 -2.30 -3.65 -11.40
C GLN A 33 -2.91 -4.62 -12.44
N LEU A 34 -2.52 -5.90 -12.38
CA LEU A 34 -3.08 -6.94 -13.25
C LEU A 34 -4.58 -7.12 -12.96
N TYR A 35 -4.99 -7.10 -11.69
CA TYR A 35 -6.39 -7.17 -11.28
C TYR A 35 -7.18 -5.99 -11.84
N ASN A 36 -6.72 -4.76 -11.63
CA ASN A 36 -7.38 -3.56 -12.17
C ASN A 36 -7.49 -3.60 -13.70
N THR A 37 -6.46 -4.12 -14.38
CA THR A 37 -6.45 -4.25 -15.85
C THR A 37 -7.43 -5.32 -16.32
N ALA A 38 -7.46 -6.48 -15.65
CA ALA A 38 -8.39 -7.56 -15.96
C ALA A 38 -9.85 -7.14 -15.73
N ASP A 39 -10.13 -6.41 -14.65
CA ASP A 39 -11.46 -5.87 -14.34
C ASP A 39 -11.95 -4.95 -15.46
N VAL A 40 -11.14 -3.96 -15.85
CA VAL A 40 -11.46 -3.05 -16.97
C VAL A 40 -11.63 -3.79 -18.29
N LEU A 41 -10.80 -4.81 -18.57
CA LEU A 41 -10.91 -5.63 -19.78
C LEU A 41 -12.21 -6.44 -19.80
N ILE A 42 -12.59 -7.04 -18.67
CA ILE A 42 -13.82 -7.84 -18.53
C ILE A 42 -15.03 -6.91 -18.66
N VAL A 43 -15.06 -5.78 -17.96
CA VAL A 43 -16.15 -4.79 -18.07
C VAL A 43 -16.27 -4.29 -19.50
N GLY A 44 -15.16 -3.95 -20.16
CA GLY A 44 -15.14 -3.53 -21.56
C GLY A 44 -15.66 -4.59 -22.54
N ARG A 45 -15.31 -5.87 -22.34
CA ARG A 45 -15.76 -6.97 -23.22
C ARG A 45 -17.18 -7.44 -22.97
N PHE A 46 -17.62 -7.51 -21.71
CA PHE A 46 -18.92 -8.10 -21.34
C PHE A 46 -20.06 -7.10 -21.24
N LEU A 47 -19.78 -5.85 -20.87
CA LEU A 47 -20.80 -4.81 -20.67
C LEU A 47 -20.78 -3.73 -21.78
N GLY A 48 -19.72 -3.69 -22.59
CA GLY A 48 -19.63 -2.86 -23.79
C GLY A 48 -19.07 -1.45 -23.54
N GLN A 49 -19.06 -0.64 -24.60
CA GLN A 49 -18.36 0.65 -24.64
C GLN A 49 -18.97 1.71 -23.71
N GLU A 50 -20.28 1.67 -23.47
CA GLU A 50 -20.95 2.56 -22.51
C GLU A 50 -20.52 2.30 -21.06
N SER A 51 -20.37 1.04 -20.67
CA SER A 51 -19.90 0.69 -19.32
C SER A 51 -18.44 1.04 -19.11
N LEU A 52 -17.60 0.92 -20.14
CA LEU A 52 -16.22 1.40 -20.09
C LEU A 52 -16.13 2.93 -19.92
N ALA A 53 -16.98 3.67 -20.62
CA ALA A 53 -17.08 5.13 -20.49
C ALA A 53 -17.59 5.56 -19.10
N ALA A 54 -18.57 4.83 -18.55
CA ALA A 54 -19.07 5.06 -17.19
C ALA A 54 -18.02 4.78 -16.11
N VAL A 55 -17.23 3.71 -16.24
CA VAL A 55 -16.10 3.43 -15.35
C VAL A 55 -15.10 4.58 -15.42
N GLY A 56 -14.69 5.01 -16.62
CA GLY A 56 -13.76 6.12 -16.80
C GLY A 56 -14.25 7.46 -16.19
N ALA A 57 -15.54 7.75 -16.28
CA ALA A 57 -16.14 8.94 -15.66
C ALA A 57 -16.13 8.86 -14.12
N THR A 58 -16.26 7.66 -13.57
CA THR A 58 -16.27 7.44 -12.11
C THR A 58 -14.85 7.33 -11.53
N THR A 59 -13.85 7.00 -12.35
CA THR A 59 -12.44 6.86 -11.95
C THR A 59 -11.92 8.10 -11.22
N ALA A 60 -12.23 9.31 -11.69
CA ALA A 60 -11.73 10.53 -11.05
C ALA A 60 -12.24 10.70 -9.60
N ILE A 61 -13.48 10.31 -9.32
CA ILE A 61 -14.06 10.37 -7.97
C ILE A 61 -13.47 9.24 -7.11
N PHE A 62 -13.30 8.05 -7.68
CA PHE A 62 -12.67 6.93 -7.00
C PHE A 62 -11.22 7.25 -6.60
N ASP A 63 -10.43 7.78 -7.54
CA ASP A 63 -9.03 8.18 -7.32
C ASP A 63 -8.91 9.29 -6.28
N LEU A 64 -9.88 10.20 -6.20
CA LEU A 64 -9.91 11.21 -5.14
C LEU A 64 -10.05 10.57 -3.75
N ILE A 65 -11.00 9.65 -3.59
CA ILE A 65 -11.27 8.99 -2.29
C ILE A 65 -10.10 8.09 -1.92
N VAL A 66 -9.69 7.21 -2.84
CA VAL A 66 -8.58 6.26 -2.62
C VAL A 66 -7.28 7.02 -2.42
N GLY A 67 -7.00 8.03 -3.24
CA GLY A 67 -5.83 8.88 -3.12
C GLY A 67 -5.77 9.62 -1.78
N PHE A 68 -6.92 10.11 -1.29
CA PHE A 68 -7.00 10.73 0.03
C PHE A 68 -6.67 9.72 1.15
N THR A 69 -7.31 8.54 1.14
CA THR A 69 -7.05 7.49 2.13
C THR A 69 -5.60 7.01 2.08
N LEU A 70 -5.04 6.80 0.89
CA LEU A 70 -3.65 6.42 0.71
C LEU A 70 -2.70 7.55 1.18
N GLY A 71 -3.03 8.82 0.93
CA GLY A 71 -2.24 9.95 1.36
C GLY A 71 -2.17 10.07 2.89
N VAL A 72 -3.33 9.95 3.54
CA VAL A 72 -3.47 9.96 5.00
C VAL A 72 -2.73 8.78 5.63
N GLY A 73 -2.96 7.56 5.12
CA GLY A 73 -2.31 6.34 5.60
C GLY A 73 -0.78 6.35 5.43
N ASN A 74 -0.28 6.72 4.25
CA ASN A 74 1.16 6.81 4.01
C ASN A 74 1.80 7.93 4.84
N GLY A 75 1.14 9.08 4.98
CA GLY A 75 1.61 10.20 5.78
C GLY A 75 1.81 9.82 7.26
N MET A 76 0.83 9.14 7.85
CA MET A 76 0.95 8.65 9.22
C MET A 76 1.91 7.48 9.36
N GLY A 77 2.00 6.60 8.35
CA GLY A 77 3.00 5.53 8.31
C GLY A 77 4.43 6.05 8.44
N ILE A 78 4.76 7.17 7.80
CA ILE A 78 6.08 7.83 7.93
C ILE A 78 6.31 8.34 9.36
N VAL A 79 5.29 8.93 9.99
CA VAL A 79 5.37 9.42 11.38
C VAL A 79 5.59 8.26 12.35
N ILE A 80 4.86 7.16 12.17
CA ILE A 80 5.02 5.91 12.95
C ILE A 80 6.44 5.35 12.77
N ALA A 81 6.95 5.28 11.53
CA ALA A 81 8.29 4.78 11.25
C ALA A 81 9.38 5.62 11.95
N ARG A 82 9.23 6.95 11.99
CA ARG A 82 10.13 7.84 12.72
C ARG A 82 10.07 7.60 14.24
N TYR A 83 8.89 7.47 14.82
CA TYR A 83 8.76 7.17 16.26
C TYR A 83 9.27 5.79 16.64
N TYR A 84 9.11 4.81 15.74
CA TYR A 84 9.68 3.47 15.88
C TYR A 84 11.22 3.51 15.89
N GLY A 85 11.84 4.27 14.97
CA GLY A 85 13.29 4.51 14.99
C GLY A 85 13.77 5.23 16.26
N ALA A 86 12.97 6.16 16.81
CA ALA A 86 13.26 6.87 18.05
C ALA A 86 12.96 6.06 19.34
N ARG A 87 12.52 4.80 19.23
CA ARG A 87 12.10 3.92 20.35
C ARG A 87 11.03 4.52 21.27
N ASN A 88 10.18 5.43 20.77
CA ASN A 88 9.13 6.08 21.55
C ASN A 88 7.77 5.36 21.36
N PHE A 89 7.58 4.27 22.11
CA PHE A 89 6.42 3.40 21.97
C PHE A 89 5.07 4.04 22.37
N THR A 90 5.08 5.06 23.22
CA THR A 90 3.85 5.79 23.60
C THR A 90 3.30 6.55 22.40
N LYS A 91 4.15 7.30 21.70
CA LYS A 91 3.75 8.05 20.51
C LYS A 91 3.39 7.16 19.31
N ILE A 92 3.94 5.95 19.24
CA ILE A 92 3.55 4.97 18.23
C ILE A 92 2.09 4.53 18.43
N LYS A 93 1.68 4.25 19.68
CA LYS A 93 0.29 3.85 19.96
C LYS A 93 -0.71 4.95 19.60
N GLU A 94 -0.38 6.20 19.92
CA GLU A 94 -1.21 7.36 19.55
C GLU A 94 -1.27 7.55 18.03
N ALA A 95 -0.14 7.42 17.33
CA ALA A 95 -0.09 7.59 15.89
C ALA A 95 -0.82 6.46 15.14
N VAL A 96 -0.74 5.22 15.62
CA VAL A 96 -1.50 4.08 15.05
C VAL A 96 -2.99 4.24 15.31
N ALA A 97 -3.41 4.77 16.47
CA ALA A 97 -4.82 5.02 16.75
C ALA A 97 -5.42 6.16 15.91
N ALA A 98 -4.58 7.06 15.39
CA ALA A 98 -4.98 8.14 14.51
C ALA A 98 -5.02 7.74 13.01
N THR A 99 -4.49 6.56 12.66
CA THR A 99 -4.40 6.03 11.28
C THR A 99 -5.60 5.19 10.90
#